data_AF-A0A931LNG8-F1
#
_entry.id   AF-A0A931LNG8-F1
#
_cell.length_a   1.000
_cell.length_b   1.000
_cell.length_c   1.000
_cell.angle_alpha   90.00
_cell.angle_beta   90.00
_cell.angle_gamma   90.00
#
_symmetry.space_group_name_H-M   'P 1'
#
loop_
_entity.id
_entity.type
_entity.pdbx_description
1 polymer ?
#
loop_
_entity_poly.entity_id
_entity_poly.type
_entity_poly.pdbx_seq_one_letter_code
_entity_poly.pdbx_strand_id
1 'polypeptide(L)'
;MYLPMFVESIRRIQQGKKTTTLRPLKCNYKIGEHLTLEGTYLRVQITDRRQITVPGDLTPKIARGEGYKNVQEMIDAMYARYRGNLPPQWWLYTFALAAPKTPRSKSSF
;
A
#
# COMPACT_ATOMS: atom_id res chain seq x y z
N MET A 1 6.88 3.42 -11.50
CA MET A 1 6.29 2.12 -11.13
C MET A 1 4.91 2.38 -10.55
N TYR A 2 3.89 1.62 -10.97
CA TYR A 2 2.50 1.80 -10.54
C TYR A 2 2.17 0.88 -9.38
N LEU A 3 1.41 1.37 -8.40
CA LEU A 3 0.96 0.59 -7.24
C LEU A 3 -0.52 0.23 -7.43
N PRO A 4 -0.89 -1.05 -7.68
CA PRO A 4 -2.28 -1.47 -7.83
C PRO A 4 -2.99 -1.39 -6.48
N MET A 5 -4.06 -0.61 -6.37
CA MET A 5 -4.75 -0.40 -5.10
C MET A 5 -6.25 -0.65 -5.22
N PHE A 6 -6.85 -1.15 -4.13
CA PHE A 6 -8.30 -1.22 -4.02
C PHE A 6 -8.90 0.20 -3.93
N VAL A 7 -10.12 0.35 -4.47
CA VAL A 7 -10.85 1.63 -4.54
C VAL A 7 -10.92 2.31 -3.17
N GLU A 8 -11.12 1.54 -2.10
CA GLU A 8 -11.22 2.09 -0.75
C GLU A 8 -9.90 2.69 -0.25
N SER A 9 -8.76 2.10 -0.62
CA SER A 9 -7.46 2.69 -0.30
C SER A 9 -7.22 4.00 -1.06
N ILE A 10 -7.67 4.09 -2.31
CA ILE A 10 -7.62 5.34 -3.09
C ILE A 10 -8.52 6.39 -2.42
N ARG A 11 -9.74 6.03 -2.00
CA ARG A 11 -10.64 6.95 -1.29
C ARG A 11 -10.00 7.48 0.01
N ARG A 12 -9.36 6.60 0.79
CA ARG A 12 -8.67 7.00 2.03
C ARG A 12 -7.51 7.95 1.75
N ILE A 13 -6.71 7.69 0.72
CA ILE A 13 -5.55 8.53 0.41
C ILE A 13 -5.97 9.92 -0.08
N GLN A 14 -7.07 10.02 -0.82
CA GLN A 14 -7.67 11.29 -1.25
C GLN A 14 -8.17 12.12 -0.06
N GLN A 15 -8.60 11.46 1.03
CA GLN A 15 -8.96 12.10 2.30
C GLN A 15 -7.73 12.47 3.17
N GLY A 16 -6.51 12.29 2.66
CA GLY A 16 -5.27 12.53 3.43
C GLY A 16 -4.99 11.47 4.50
N LYS A 17 -5.71 10.34 4.50
CA LYS A 17 -5.50 9.26 5.46
C LYS A 17 -4.41 8.31 4.95
N LYS A 18 -3.57 7.83 5.87
CA LYS A 18 -2.63 6.75 5.59
C LYS A 18 -3.40 5.46 5.29
N THR A 19 -2.86 4.64 4.40
CA THR A 19 -3.37 3.29 4.15
C THR A 19 -2.21 2.31 3.99
N THR A 20 -2.53 1.03 3.95
CA THR A 20 -1.55 -0.05 3.88
C THR A 20 -1.78 -0.93 2.67
N THR A 21 -0.72 -1.56 2.16
CA THR A 21 -0.87 -2.62 1.17
C THR A 21 0.19 -3.71 1.28
N LEU A 22 -0.21 -4.95 0.99
CA LEU A 22 0.62 -6.14 0.97
C LEU A 22 1.20 -6.38 -0.41
N ARG A 23 2.49 -6.69 -0.43
CA ARG A 23 3.20 -7.06 -1.65
C ARG A 23 4.13 -8.23 -1.40
N PRO A 24 4.37 -9.07 -2.42
CA PRO A 24 5.33 -10.16 -2.27
C PRO A 24 6.73 -9.59 -2.02
N LEU A 25 7.61 -10.36 -1.36
CA LEU A 25 8.96 -9.90 -0.98
C LEU A 25 9.80 -9.36 -2.15
N LYS A 26 9.56 -9.84 -3.38
CA LYS A 26 10.22 -9.35 -4.60
C LYS A 26 9.98 -7.85 -4.87
N CYS A 27 8.89 -7.28 -4.33
CA CYS A 27 8.67 -5.84 -4.36
C CYS A 27 9.57 -5.19 -3.32
N ASN A 28 10.70 -4.61 -3.74
CA ASN A 28 11.67 -3.98 -2.84
C ASN A 28 11.52 -2.46 -2.80
N TYR A 29 10.32 -1.98 -2.45
CA TYR A 29 10.11 -0.55 -2.26
C TYR A 29 10.76 -0.07 -0.95
N LYS A 30 11.25 1.17 -0.96
CA LYS A 30 11.96 1.76 0.17
C LYS A 30 11.10 2.75 0.93
N ILE A 31 11.31 2.86 2.24
CA ILE A 31 10.75 3.96 3.02
C ILE A 31 11.26 5.29 2.42
N GLY A 32 10.36 6.26 2.31
CA GLY A 32 10.61 7.56 1.68
C GLY A 32 10.42 7.59 0.16
N GLU A 33 10.27 6.43 -0.48
CA GLU A 33 10.06 6.33 -1.93
C GLU A 33 8.69 6.88 -2.32
N HIS A 34 8.64 7.58 -3.46
CA HIS A 34 7.42 8.14 -4.02
C HIS A 34 6.92 7.28 -5.18
N LEU A 35 5.67 6.83 -5.11
CA LEU A 35 5.01 6.01 -6.13
C LEU A 35 3.76 6.71 -6.66
N THR A 36 3.41 6.42 -7.92
CA THR A 36 2.13 6.85 -8.49
C THR A 36 1.13 5.70 -8.35
N LEU A 37 -0.07 5.99 -7.83
CA LEU A 37 -1.12 4.99 -7.74
C LEU A 37 -1.66 4.67 -9.13
N GLU A 38 -1.80 3.39 -9.44
CA GLU A 38 -2.28 2.93 -10.75
C GLU A 38 -3.68 3.48 -11.07
N GLY A 39 -3.88 3.95 -12.30
CA GLY A 39 -5.16 4.54 -12.73
C GLY A 39 -5.45 5.93 -12.14
N THR A 40 -4.49 6.59 -11.48
CA THR A 40 -4.65 7.95 -10.95
C THR A 40 -3.41 8.81 -11.19
N TYR A 41 -3.54 10.13 -10.94
CA TYR A 41 -2.42 11.07 -10.89
C TYR A 41 -1.87 11.28 -9.46
N LEU A 42 -2.36 10.51 -8.48
CA LEU A 42 -1.97 10.68 -7.09
C LEU A 42 -0.58 10.10 -6.85
N ARG A 43 0.28 10.91 -6.21
CA ARG A 43 1.56 10.46 -5.68
C ARG A 43 1.45 10.14 -4.20
N VAL A 44 2.04 9.02 -3.81
CA VAL A 44 2.12 8.58 -2.43
C VAL A 44 3.57 8.41 -2.01
N GLN A 45 3.83 8.55 -0.72
CA GLN A 45 5.13 8.27 -0.13
C GLN A 45 5.00 7.06 0.80
N ILE A 46 5.94 6.11 0.70
CA ILE A 46 6.05 5.01 1.66
C ILE A 46 6.58 5.56 2.97
N THR A 47 5.77 5.46 4.01
CA THR A 47 6.10 5.97 5.35
C THR A 47 6.63 4.90 6.29
N ASP A 48 6.30 3.63 6.02
CA ASP A 48 6.75 2.48 6.79
C ASP A 48 6.73 1.22 5.93
N ARG A 49 7.57 0.25 6.26
CA ARG A 49 7.55 -1.10 5.69
C ARG A 49 7.92 -2.11 6.77
N ARG A 50 7.19 -3.22 6.82
CA ARG A 50 7.53 -4.36 7.68
C ARG A 50 7.27 -5.67 6.98
N GLN A 51 8.06 -6.67 7.31
CA GLN A 51 7.84 -8.02 6.85
C GLN A 51 6.78 -8.69 7.73
N ILE A 52 5.88 -9.44 7.11
CA ILE A 52 4.86 -10.23 7.80
C ILE A 52 4.78 -11.64 7.22
N THR A 53 4.31 -12.57 8.03
CA THR A 53 4.00 -13.94 7.66
C THR A 53 2.52 -14.06 7.29
N VAL A 54 2.21 -14.65 6.14
CA VAL A 54 0.83 -14.88 5.70
C VAL A 54 0.55 -16.38 5.72
N PRO A 55 -0.55 -16.83 6.34
CA PRO A 55 -1.60 -16.02 6.96
C PRO A 55 -1.32 -15.55 8.40
N GLY A 56 -0.26 -16.01 9.07
CA GLY A 56 -0.07 -15.90 10.53
C GLY A 56 -0.16 -14.51 11.15
N ASP A 57 0.31 -13.46 10.46
CA ASP A 57 0.35 -12.09 10.96
C ASP A 57 -0.79 -11.21 10.41
N LEU A 58 -1.71 -11.80 9.63
CA LEU A 58 -2.87 -11.07 9.12
C LEU A 58 -3.85 -10.79 10.27
N THR A 59 -4.25 -9.53 10.39
CA THR A 59 -5.23 -9.07 11.39
C THR A 59 -6.45 -8.47 10.70
N PRO A 60 -7.63 -8.43 11.37
CA PRO A 60 -8.81 -7.75 10.82
C PRO A 60 -8.58 -6.26 10.51
N LYS A 61 -7.59 -5.62 11.14
CA LYS A 61 -7.20 -4.24 10.83
C LYS A 61 -6.48 -4.15 9.48
N ILE A 62 -5.58 -5.10 9.17
CA ILE A 62 -4.88 -5.17 7.89
C ILE A 62 -5.88 -5.47 6.77
N ALA A 63 -6.74 -6.47 6.95
CA ALA A 63 -7.78 -6.82 5.99
C ALA A 63 -8.68 -5.62 5.64
N ARG A 64 -9.20 -4.92 6.66
CA ARG A 64 -9.98 -3.68 6.47
C ARG A 64 -9.17 -2.52 5.91
N GLY A 65 -7.85 -2.49 6.12
CA GLY A 65 -6.93 -1.53 5.51
C GLY A 65 -6.91 -1.69 3.98
N GLU A 66 -6.93 -2.94 3.53
CA GLU A 66 -6.93 -3.33 2.11
C GLU A 66 -8.35 -3.37 1.50
N GLY A 67 -9.39 -3.15 2.29
CA GLY A 67 -10.78 -3.09 1.83
C GLY A 67 -11.55 -4.41 1.92
N TYR A 68 -11.00 -5.43 2.60
CA TYR A 68 -11.68 -6.70 2.87
C TYR A 68 -12.48 -6.65 4.17
N LYS A 69 -13.60 -7.38 4.24
CA LYS A 69 -14.48 -7.39 5.42
C LYS A 69 -13.82 -8.13 6.58
N ASN A 70 -13.07 -9.19 6.29
CA ASN A 70 -12.39 -10.01 7.27
C ASN A 70 -11.08 -10.61 6.70
N VAL A 71 -10.31 -11.28 7.57
CA VAL A 71 -9.03 -11.89 7.19
C VAL A 71 -9.20 -13.03 6.20
N GLN A 72 -10.27 -13.83 6.30
CA GLN A 72 -10.51 -14.95 5.40
C GLN A 72 -10.74 -14.49 3.96
N GLU A 73 -11.58 -13.47 3.76
CA GLU A 73 -11.85 -12.90 2.44
C GLU A 73 -10.56 -12.37 1.78
N MET A 74 -9.68 -11.76 2.58
CA MET A 74 -8.37 -11.31 2.12
C MET A 74 -7.48 -12.48 1.69
N ILE A 75 -7.42 -13.54 2.51
CA ILE A 75 -6.65 -14.76 2.21
C ILE A 75 -7.14 -15.40 0.92
N ASP A 76 -8.45 -15.57 0.75
CA ASP A 76 -9.05 -16.18 -0.44
C ASP A 76 -8.72 -15.37 -1.70
N ALA A 77 -8.83 -14.03 -1.63
CA ALA A 77 -8.46 -13.15 -2.72
C ALA A 77 -6.96 -13.23 -3.06
N MET A 78 -6.09 -13.36 -2.05
CA MET A 78 -4.66 -13.58 -2.27
C MET A 78 -4.42 -14.94 -2.95
N TYR A 79 -5.02 -16.02 -2.46
CA TYR A 79 -4.90 -17.34 -3.09
C TYR A 79 -5.39 -17.35 -4.54
N ALA A 80 -6.51 -16.70 -4.83
CA ALA A 80 -7.03 -16.55 -6.19
C ALA A 80 -6.05 -15.78 -7.08
N ARG A 81 -5.52 -14.63 -6.60
CA ARG A 81 -4.56 -13.80 -7.34
C ARG A 81 -3.25 -14.53 -7.65
N TYR A 82 -2.78 -15.34 -6.72
CA TYR A 82 -1.50 -16.07 -6.83
C TYR A 82 -1.67 -17.54 -7.23
N ARG A 83 -2.87 -17.93 -7.70
CA ARG A 83 -3.19 -19.28 -8.20
C ARG A 83 -2.78 -20.40 -7.23
N GLY A 84 -3.05 -20.22 -5.94
CA GLY A 84 -2.64 -21.20 -4.92
C GLY A 84 -1.21 -21.04 -4.40
N ASN A 85 -0.32 -20.38 -5.15
CA ASN A 85 1.10 -20.26 -4.80
C ASN A 85 1.38 -18.99 -3.98
N LEU A 86 0.97 -19.02 -2.71
CA LEU A 86 1.17 -17.91 -1.79
C LEU A 86 2.48 -18.11 -0.99
N PRO A 87 3.56 -17.35 -1.27
CA PRO A 87 4.75 -17.41 -0.42
C PRO A 87 4.39 -17.06 1.03
N PRO A 88 5.09 -17.62 2.03
CA PRO A 88 4.74 -17.36 3.43
C PRO A 88 5.10 -15.94 3.88
N GLN A 89 6.02 -15.26 3.19
CA GLN A 89 6.54 -13.94 3.62
C GLN A 89 6.17 -12.83 2.65
N TRP A 90 5.74 -11.70 3.20
CA TRP A 90 5.22 -10.53 2.49
C TRP A 90 5.71 -9.23 3.10
N TRP A 91 5.75 -8.18 2.29
CA TRP A 91 5.88 -6.81 2.78
C TRP A 91 4.51 -6.20 3.03
N LEU A 92 4.30 -5.66 4.23
CA LEU A 92 3.24 -4.69 4.53
C LEU A 92 3.82 -3.29 4.45
N TYR A 93 3.38 -2.53 3.45
CA TYR A 93 3.75 -1.14 3.26
C TYR A 93 2.68 -0.23 3.85
N THR A 94 3.08 0.80 4.58
CA THR A 94 2.21 1.93 4.96
C THR A 94 2.59 3.14 4.14
N PHE A 95 1.62 3.82 3.54
CA PHE A 95 1.87 4.99 2.73
C PHE A 95 0.83 6.09 2.95
N ALA A 96 1.24 7.32 2.62
CA ALA A 96 0.46 8.54 2.76
C ALA A 96 0.46 9.30 1.43
N LEU A 97 -0.49 10.22 1.25
CA LEU A 97 -0.46 11.16 0.13
C LEU A 97 0.84 11.96 0.23
N ALA A 98 1.61 11.98 -0.86
CA ALA A 98 2.80 12.81 -0.91
C ALA A 98 2.34 14.27 -0.91
N ALA A 99 2.91 15.10 -0.02
CA ALA A 99 2.64 16.53 -0.06
C ALA A 99 2.93 17.04 -1.49
N PRO A 100 2.09 17.91 -2.05
CA PRO A 100 2.45 18.59 -3.29
C PRO A 100 3.81 19.24 -3.04
N LYS A 101 4.77 19.03 -3.96
CA LYS A 101 6.01 19.80 -3.93
C LYS A 101 5.58 21.26 -4.06
N THR A 102 5.50 21.99 -2.95
CA THR A 102 5.48 23.44 -3.02
C THR A 102 6.74 23.80 -3.80
N PRO A 103 6.63 24.51 -4.94
CA PRO A 103 7.80 25.09 -5.53
C PRO A 103 8.42 25.95 -4.42
N ARG A 104 9.66 25.64 -4.02
CA ARG A 104 10.44 26.60 -3.26
C ARG A 104 10.53 27.81 -4.17
N SER A 105 9.73 28.85 -3.90
CA SER A 105 9.98 30.17 -4.48
C SER A 105 11.43 30.49 -4.12
N LYS A 106 12.31 30.43 -5.12
CA LYS A 106 13.57 31.14 -5.04
C LYS A 106 13.21 32.63 -5.05
N SER A 107 12.90 33.17 -3.88
CA SER A 107 13.09 34.60 -3.65
C SER A 107 14.59 34.82 -3.62
N SER A 108 15.17 35.12 -4.77
CA SER A 108 16.41 35.86 -4.82
C SER A 108 16.01 37.33 -4.72
N PHE A 109 16.37 37.96 -3.60
CA PHE A 109 16.44 39.42 -3.47
C PHE A 109 17.65 39.95 -4.24
#